data_AF-A0A2C9SYJ3-F1
#
_entry.id   AF-A0A2C9SYJ3-F1
#
_cell.length_a   1.000
_cell.length_b   1.000
_cell.length_c   1.000
_cell.angle_alpha   90.00
_cell.angle_beta   90.00
_cell.angle_gamma   90.00
#
_symmetry.space_group_name_H-M   'P 1'
#
loop_
_entity.id
_entity.type
_entity.pdbx_description
1 polymer ?
#
loop_
_entity_poly.entity_id
_entity_poly.type
_entity_poly.pdbx_seq_one_letter_code
_entity_poly.pdbx_strand_id
1 'polypeptide(L)'
;MTRQNEPVPQGRIRRTMPLAGFTARAAGGRLLAGMRQRAGDGDAVHRFHIRTAERYTDLLGHSKGALMKAGQILSMVDADALGTGGFSPYQKALARLQADAPPMHPDLVNEVLIREIGSPSKHFAEFNAEPVAAASIGQVHYGVLHDGRRVAVKIQYPGVDHAIRSDLANTELLATFLRFVTAASGMPIDTRAIAHETAERIREEIDYHHEAQMISAFGDLYQGHPFVVIPEVIAEASSRRVLTMTYLEGMGWAAAKNADQQLRDTWAEVIARFINANYRHANLVHADPHPGNYRFRADGTVGFLDFGCVTVLEERARWLWVSFLRAAYEGRIDDCRNLMAQLGFFAVDSSLTDDELRQWVSEMTYEVNLPQPVTYTAQSTARVFRGMVDVRDRNHPVAKITLPAEQAFTSRISLAFASVAAGLNATLATRSILEDMDGVAEPVTELGRLHHGWVRERGLPGALDRHDHP
;
A
#
# COMPACT_ATOMS: atom_id res chain seq x y z
N MET A 1 45.36 -7.58 -2.89
CA MET A 1 44.92 -9.00 -2.88
C MET A 1 44.16 -9.26 -1.60
N THR A 2 42.82 -9.33 -1.63
CA THR A 2 41.98 -10.45 -1.10
C THR A 2 40.48 -10.13 -1.16
N ARG A 3 39.76 -10.94 -1.96
CA ARG A 3 38.33 -11.36 -1.90
C ARG A 3 37.22 -10.29 -1.88
N GLN A 4 36.82 -9.81 -3.07
CA GLN A 4 35.52 -9.13 -3.28
C GLN A 4 34.78 -9.56 -4.58
N ASN A 5 35.21 -10.66 -5.22
CA ASN A 5 34.56 -11.20 -6.41
C ASN A 5 34.07 -12.62 -6.13
N GLU A 6 32.79 -12.78 -5.80
CA GLU A 6 32.07 -14.04 -6.09
C GLU A 6 30.69 -13.73 -6.69
N PRO A 7 30.36 -14.27 -7.88
CA PRO A 7 29.00 -14.29 -8.36
C PRO A 7 28.12 -15.14 -7.43
N VAL A 8 26.81 -14.84 -7.39
CA VAL A 8 25.82 -15.61 -6.60
C VAL A 8 25.99 -17.11 -6.93
N PRO A 9 26.27 -17.98 -5.95
CA PRO A 9 26.70 -19.35 -6.22
C PRO A 9 25.56 -20.19 -6.81
N GLN A 10 25.80 -20.78 -7.99
CA GLN A 10 24.85 -21.59 -8.77
C GLN A 10 24.75 -23.07 -8.33
N GLY A 11 24.93 -23.37 -7.04
CA GLY A 11 24.98 -24.74 -6.52
C GLY A 11 23.76 -25.12 -5.68
N ARG A 12 22.96 -26.08 -6.15
CA ARG A 12 21.71 -26.58 -5.51
C ARG A 12 21.86 -27.23 -4.12
N ILE A 13 23.07 -27.41 -3.57
CA ILE A 13 23.31 -28.37 -2.48
C ILE A 13 23.82 -27.74 -1.16
N ARG A 14 24.12 -26.43 -1.09
CA ARG A 14 24.70 -25.85 0.15
C ARG A 14 23.81 -24.87 0.95
N ARG A 15 22.54 -24.69 0.58
CA ARG A 15 21.57 -23.82 1.30
C ARG A 15 20.62 -24.55 2.26
N THR A 16 20.87 -25.80 2.62
CA THR A 16 20.13 -26.50 3.68
C THR A 16 20.90 -26.47 4.99
N MET A 17 20.81 -25.37 5.73
CA MET A 17 20.89 -25.46 7.19
C MET A 17 19.50 -25.94 7.66
N PRO A 18 19.37 -27.00 8.48
CA PRO A 18 18.06 -27.47 8.91
C PRO A 18 17.42 -26.43 9.85
N LEU A 19 16.55 -25.59 9.29
CA LEU A 19 15.74 -24.57 9.98
C LEU A 19 14.75 -25.17 10.99
N ALA A 20 14.59 -26.50 11.02
CA ALA A 20 13.84 -27.23 12.05
C ALA A 20 14.34 -26.94 13.49
N GLY A 21 15.62 -26.60 13.66
CA GLY A 21 16.18 -26.23 14.97
C GLY A 21 15.85 -24.80 15.44
N PHE A 22 15.16 -24.00 14.62
CA PHE A 22 14.86 -22.58 14.89
C PHE A 22 13.48 -22.36 15.53
N THR A 23 12.48 -23.16 15.14
CA THR A 23 11.10 -23.11 15.66
C THR A 23 11.03 -23.43 17.16
N ALA A 24 11.78 -24.45 17.61
CA ALA A 24 11.89 -24.80 19.03
C ALA A 24 12.55 -23.69 19.87
N ARG A 25 13.48 -22.92 19.29
CA ARG A 25 14.24 -21.88 20.00
C ARG A 25 13.52 -20.55 20.11
N ALA A 26 12.72 -20.15 19.12
CA ALA A 26 11.93 -18.91 19.18
C ALA A 26 10.77 -19.03 20.19
N ALA A 27 10.05 -20.16 20.18
CA ALA A 27 9.01 -20.47 21.17
C ALA A 27 9.60 -20.62 22.59
N GLY A 28 10.74 -21.31 22.72
CA GLY A 28 11.47 -21.43 23.99
C GLY A 28 12.02 -20.08 24.50
N GLY A 29 12.47 -19.21 23.61
CA GLY A 29 12.99 -17.88 23.94
C GLY A 29 11.91 -16.93 24.46
N ARG A 30 10.69 -16.95 23.89
CA ARG A 30 9.55 -16.17 24.38
C ARG A 30 9.05 -16.67 25.74
N LEU A 31 9.01 -17.99 25.93
CA LEU A 31 8.68 -18.60 27.23
C LEU A 31 9.68 -18.18 28.31
N LEU A 32 10.99 -18.25 28.01
CA LEU A 32 12.05 -17.82 28.93
C LEU A 32 12.01 -16.31 29.21
N ALA A 33 11.72 -15.48 28.21
CA ALA A 33 11.57 -14.03 28.39
C ALA A 33 10.36 -13.69 29.27
N GLY A 34 9.22 -14.38 29.07
CA GLY A 34 8.03 -14.22 29.92
C GLY A 34 8.26 -14.70 31.36
N MET A 35 9.03 -15.77 31.56
CA MET A 35 9.44 -16.21 32.90
C MET A 35 10.38 -15.20 33.58
N ARG A 36 11.32 -14.61 32.84
CA ARG A 36 12.22 -13.56 33.35
C ARG A 36 11.50 -12.26 33.69
N GLN A 37 10.49 -11.89 32.90
CA GLN A 37 9.67 -10.71 33.19
C GLN A 37 8.83 -10.88 34.46
N ARG A 38 8.25 -12.06 34.67
CA ARG A 38 7.58 -12.41 35.94
C ARG A 38 8.54 -12.48 37.13
N ALA A 39 9.83 -12.72 36.87
CA ALA A 39 10.90 -12.74 37.88
C ALA A 39 11.55 -11.35 38.12
N GLY A 40 10.97 -10.26 37.59
CA GLY A 40 11.40 -8.88 37.87
C GLY A 40 12.22 -8.20 36.77
N ASP A 41 12.53 -8.89 35.66
CA ASP A 41 13.20 -8.28 34.51
C ASP A 41 12.15 -7.70 33.54
N GLY A 42 11.61 -6.52 33.89
CA GLY A 42 10.48 -5.86 33.22
C GLY A 42 10.62 -5.67 31.70
N ASP A 43 11.85 -5.72 31.18
CA ASP A 43 12.18 -5.38 29.79
C ASP A 43 12.71 -6.61 29.00
N ALA A 44 12.70 -7.81 29.61
CA ALA A 44 13.15 -9.05 28.97
C ALA A 44 12.40 -9.39 27.67
N VAL A 45 11.09 -9.12 27.64
CA VAL A 45 10.23 -9.37 26.47
C VAL A 45 10.47 -8.34 25.37
N HIS A 46 10.69 -7.07 25.72
CA HIS A 46 11.01 -6.03 24.75
C HIS A 46 12.37 -6.29 24.08
N ARG A 47 13.41 -6.64 24.85
CA ARG A 47 14.73 -7.04 24.30
C ARG A 47 14.68 -8.33 23.48
N PHE A 48 13.75 -9.24 23.78
CA PHE A 48 13.49 -10.41 22.95
C PHE A 48 12.91 -10.01 21.58
N HIS A 49 11.96 -9.06 21.55
CA HIS A 49 11.40 -8.52 20.31
C HIS A 49 12.46 -7.80 19.47
N ILE A 50 13.31 -6.97 20.07
CA ILE A 50 14.43 -6.31 19.36
C ILE A 50 15.38 -7.33 18.72
N ARG A 51 15.90 -8.29 19.50
CA ARG A 51 16.83 -9.31 18.97
C ARG A 51 16.20 -10.21 17.91
N THR A 52 14.90 -10.43 18.02
CA THR A 52 14.14 -11.21 17.03
C THR A 52 13.92 -10.39 15.76
N ALA A 53 13.61 -9.10 15.87
CA ALA A 53 13.49 -8.16 14.75
C ALA A 53 14.80 -8.02 13.98
N GLU A 54 15.94 -7.85 14.67
CA GLU A 54 17.27 -7.76 14.06
C GLU A 54 17.62 -9.05 13.29
N ARG A 55 17.40 -10.22 13.89
CA ARG A 55 17.66 -11.51 13.23
C ARG A 55 16.72 -11.79 12.06
N TYR A 56 15.46 -11.35 12.15
CA TYR A 56 14.57 -11.37 11.00
C TYR A 56 15.13 -10.44 9.92
N THR A 57 15.57 -9.22 10.26
CA THR A 57 16.15 -8.29 9.28
C THR A 57 17.38 -8.86 8.58
N ASP A 58 18.26 -9.57 9.28
CA ASP A 58 19.42 -10.26 8.69
C ASP A 58 19.02 -11.41 7.74
N LEU A 59 18.00 -12.20 8.12
CA LEU A 59 17.45 -13.27 7.30
C LEU A 59 16.67 -12.74 6.08
N LEU A 60 15.99 -11.60 6.25
CA LEU A 60 15.09 -10.99 5.28
C LEU A 60 15.82 -10.01 4.34
N GLY A 61 16.98 -9.46 4.73
CA GLY A 61 17.79 -8.57 3.88
C GLY A 61 18.38 -9.24 2.64
N HIS A 62 18.31 -10.57 2.56
CA HIS A 62 18.66 -11.36 1.39
C HIS A 62 17.49 -11.58 0.42
N SER A 63 16.25 -11.29 0.81
CA SER A 63 15.01 -11.45 0.01
C SER A 63 14.30 -10.10 -0.09
N LYS A 64 14.78 -9.28 -1.04
CA LYS A 64 14.52 -7.83 -1.08
C LYS A 64 13.12 -7.41 -1.53
N GLY A 65 12.40 -8.22 -2.32
CA GLY A 65 11.15 -7.79 -2.98
C GLY A 65 9.88 -7.98 -2.14
N ALA A 66 9.46 -9.24 -1.97
CA ALA A 66 8.23 -9.62 -1.28
C ALA A 66 8.08 -9.02 0.12
N LEU A 67 9.20 -8.91 0.84
CA LEU A 67 9.25 -8.47 2.23
C LEU A 67 9.33 -6.95 2.37
N MET A 68 9.80 -6.23 1.35
CA MET A 68 9.74 -4.77 1.31
C MET A 68 8.30 -4.29 1.12
N LYS A 69 7.52 -4.98 0.29
CA LYS A 69 6.06 -4.76 0.17
C LYS A 69 5.33 -5.05 1.48
N ALA A 70 5.66 -6.15 2.15
CA ALA A 70 5.13 -6.42 3.48
C ALA A 70 5.56 -5.36 4.50
N GLY A 71 6.79 -4.84 4.39
CA GLY A 71 7.28 -3.73 5.19
C GLY A 71 6.51 -2.44 4.99
N GLN A 72 6.12 -2.11 3.75
CA GLN A 72 5.27 -0.97 3.43
C GLN A 72 3.88 -1.11 4.07
N ILE A 73 3.26 -2.29 3.96
CA ILE A 73 1.96 -2.55 4.59
C ILE A 73 2.06 -2.42 6.13
N LEU A 74 3.17 -2.89 6.71
CA LEU A 74 3.38 -2.87 8.16
C LEU A 74 3.90 -1.53 8.71
N SER A 75 4.53 -0.70 7.89
CA SER A 75 5.02 0.65 8.25
C SER A 75 3.93 1.71 8.20
N MET A 76 2.79 1.41 7.54
CA MET A 76 1.61 2.28 7.51
C MET A 76 0.93 2.43 8.87
N VAL A 77 1.10 1.50 9.79
CA VAL A 77 0.51 1.60 11.13
C VAL A 77 1.50 2.31 12.04
N ASP A 78 1.13 3.35 12.78
CA ASP A 78 2.06 3.91 13.75
C ASP A 78 2.21 2.91 14.93
N ALA A 79 3.43 2.45 15.26
CA ALA A 79 3.62 1.47 16.33
C ALA A 79 3.14 1.98 17.70
N ASP A 80 3.13 3.30 17.90
CA ASP A 80 2.62 3.92 19.12
C ASP A 80 1.08 3.85 19.18
N ALA A 81 0.40 3.75 18.03
CA ALA A 81 -1.05 3.60 17.92
C ALA A 81 -1.56 2.19 18.30
N LEU A 82 -0.68 1.18 18.27
CA LEU A 82 -1.03 -0.21 18.60
C LEU A 82 -1.02 -0.50 20.11
N GLY A 83 -0.61 0.45 20.96
CA GLY A 83 -0.61 0.32 22.43
C GLY A 83 0.34 -0.75 22.98
N THR A 84 0.99 -1.53 22.11
CA THR A 84 1.98 -2.53 22.45
C THR A 84 3.33 -2.08 21.90
N GLY A 85 4.18 -1.46 22.73
CA GLY A 85 5.55 -1.05 22.36
C GLY A 85 6.48 -2.17 21.85
N GLY A 86 5.97 -3.40 21.67
CA GLY A 86 6.64 -4.50 21.01
C GLY A 86 6.66 -4.44 19.48
N PHE A 87 5.88 -3.56 18.83
CA PHE A 87 5.80 -3.46 17.35
C PHE A 87 6.78 -2.45 16.74
N SER A 88 7.14 -1.41 17.49
CA SER A 88 8.09 -0.35 17.08
C SER A 88 9.46 -0.87 16.61
N PRO A 89 10.08 -1.89 17.26
CA PRO A 89 11.36 -2.43 16.80
C PRO A 89 11.31 -3.06 15.40
N TYR A 90 10.18 -3.70 15.04
CA TYR A 90 10.03 -4.35 13.75
C TYR A 90 9.86 -3.33 12.63
N GLN A 91 9.05 -2.29 12.83
CA GLN A 91 8.92 -1.21 11.85
C GLN A 91 10.23 -0.48 11.60
N LYS A 92 10.98 -0.15 12.65
CA LYS A 92 12.30 0.47 12.52
C LYS A 92 13.26 -0.44 11.75
N ALA A 93 13.18 -1.76 11.95
CA ALA A 93 14.04 -2.71 11.27
C ALA A 93 13.66 -2.93 9.79
N LEU A 94 12.36 -2.97 9.45
CA LEU A 94 11.91 -3.03 8.05
C LEU A 94 12.12 -1.70 7.32
N ALA A 95 11.93 -0.55 7.98
CA ALA A 95 12.28 0.76 7.43
C ALA A 95 13.79 0.91 7.20
N ARG A 96 14.63 0.36 8.10
CA ARG A 96 16.08 0.24 7.86
C ARG A 96 16.39 -0.68 6.68
N LEU A 97 15.69 -1.80 6.53
CA LEU A 97 15.87 -2.68 5.36
C LEU A 97 15.59 -1.94 4.04
N GLN A 98 14.59 -1.04 4.03
CA GLN A 98 14.27 -0.18 2.90
C GLN A 98 15.32 0.92 2.67
N ALA A 99 15.87 1.49 3.75
CA ALA A 99 16.84 2.59 3.69
C ALA A 99 18.30 2.14 3.43
N ASP A 100 18.68 0.95 3.90
CA ASP A 100 20.05 0.43 3.92
C ASP A 100 20.34 -0.54 2.75
N ALA A 101 19.41 -0.75 1.82
CA ALA A 101 19.69 -1.53 0.62
C ALA A 101 20.70 -0.77 -0.25
N PRO A 102 21.95 -1.25 -0.40
CA PRO A 102 22.95 -0.53 -1.18
C PRO A 102 22.50 -0.42 -2.64
N PRO A 103 22.71 0.74 -3.28
CA PRO A 103 22.33 0.94 -4.67
C PRO A 103 23.04 -0.05 -5.59
N MET A 104 22.38 -0.42 -6.68
CA MET A 104 23.00 -1.26 -7.70
C MET A 104 24.21 -0.54 -8.30
N HIS A 105 25.31 -1.28 -8.52
CA HIS A 105 26.48 -0.73 -9.18
C HIS A 105 26.12 -0.22 -10.59
N PRO A 106 26.63 0.95 -11.03
CA PRO A 106 26.34 1.53 -12.34
C PRO A 106 26.47 0.57 -13.53
N ASP A 107 27.43 -0.34 -13.51
CA ASP A 107 27.63 -1.33 -14.57
C ASP A 107 26.43 -2.28 -14.74
N LEU A 108 25.84 -2.72 -13.63
CA LEU A 108 24.65 -3.58 -13.66
C LEU A 108 23.42 -2.80 -14.13
N VAL A 109 23.31 -1.51 -13.77
CA VAL A 109 22.26 -0.63 -14.28
C VAL A 109 22.34 -0.55 -15.81
N ASN A 110 23.53 -0.29 -16.33
CA ASN A 110 23.77 -0.22 -17.76
C ASN A 110 23.53 -1.57 -18.46
N GLU A 111 23.90 -2.69 -17.84
CA GLU A 111 23.60 -4.03 -18.36
C GLU A 111 22.09 -4.28 -18.50
N VAL A 112 21.31 -3.93 -17.47
CA VAL A 112 19.84 -4.07 -17.53
C VAL A 112 19.27 -3.18 -18.63
N LEU A 113 19.68 -1.91 -18.72
CA LEU A 113 19.19 -1.00 -19.76
C LEU A 113 19.54 -1.52 -21.17
N ILE A 114 20.79 -1.92 -21.41
CA ILE A 114 21.23 -2.47 -22.71
C ILE A 114 20.42 -3.70 -23.11
N ARG A 115 20.15 -4.59 -22.16
CA ARG A 115 19.37 -5.81 -22.42
C ARG A 115 17.90 -5.51 -22.73
N GLU A 116 17.32 -4.54 -22.04
CA GLU A 116 15.87 -4.32 -22.01
C GLU A 116 15.40 -3.31 -23.06
N ILE A 117 16.15 -2.21 -23.25
CA ILE A 117 15.78 -1.11 -24.15
C ILE A 117 16.90 -0.78 -25.16
N GLY A 118 18.00 -1.52 -25.14
CA GLY A 118 19.18 -1.23 -25.96
C GLY A 118 20.04 -0.11 -25.36
N SER A 119 20.90 0.50 -26.19
CA SER A 119 21.83 1.53 -25.71
C SER A 119 21.08 2.73 -25.08
N PRO A 120 21.35 3.10 -23.81
CA PRO A 120 20.66 4.21 -23.14
C PRO A 120 20.73 5.53 -23.89
N SER A 121 21.85 5.82 -24.57
CA SER A 121 22.04 7.06 -25.33
C SER A 121 21.11 7.19 -26.55
N LYS A 122 20.46 6.11 -26.99
CA LYS A 122 19.41 6.17 -28.02
C LYS A 122 18.15 6.86 -27.52
N HIS A 123 17.86 6.74 -26.23
CA HIS A 123 16.61 7.20 -25.62
C HIS A 123 16.81 8.46 -24.78
N PHE A 124 17.94 8.54 -24.07
CA PHE A 124 18.24 9.61 -23.13
C PHE A 124 19.38 10.49 -23.65
N ALA A 125 19.17 11.81 -23.66
CA ALA A 125 20.22 12.81 -23.82
C ALA A 125 21.13 12.84 -22.58
N GLU A 126 20.54 12.70 -21.39
CA GLU A 126 21.25 12.60 -20.12
C GLU A 126 20.65 11.46 -19.28
N PHE A 127 21.50 10.66 -18.64
CA PHE A 127 21.07 9.61 -17.72
C PHE A 127 21.98 9.60 -16.50
N ASN A 128 21.40 9.78 -15.31
CA ASN A 128 22.15 9.72 -14.07
C ASN A 128 22.23 8.27 -13.56
N ALA A 129 23.44 7.70 -13.58
CA ALA A 129 23.70 6.36 -13.08
C ALA A 129 23.57 6.25 -11.56
N GLU A 130 23.62 7.36 -10.82
CA GLU A 130 23.27 7.38 -9.40
C GLU A 130 21.75 7.41 -9.23
N PRO A 131 21.17 6.47 -8.46
CA PRO A 131 19.72 6.43 -8.28
C PRO A 131 19.25 7.58 -7.39
N VAL A 132 18.09 8.14 -7.73
CA VAL A 132 17.43 9.19 -6.93
C VAL A 132 16.53 8.61 -5.83
N ALA A 133 16.10 7.35 -5.96
CA ALA A 133 15.28 6.66 -4.98
C ALA A 133 15.38 5.13 -5.12
N ALA A 134 15.09 4.42 -4.03
CA ALA A 134 14.84 2.98 -4.06
C ALA A 134 13.36 2.68 -4.38
N ALA A 135 13.10 1.54 -5.02
CA ALA A 135 11.76 1.00 -5.31
C ALA A 135 11.63 -0.44 -4.77
N SER A 136 10.39 -0.97 -4.68
CA SER A 136 10.08 -2.30 -4.09
C SER A 136 11.01 -3.43 -4.58
N ILE A 137 11.28 -3.49 -5.88
CA ILE A 137 12.14 -4.53 -6.48
C ILE A 137 13.25 -3.96 -7.37
N GLY A 138 13.58 -2.68 -7.19
CA GLY A 138 14.48 -1.97 -8.09
C GLY A 138 14.90 -0.61 -7.56
N GLN A 139 15.32 0.26 -8.47
CA GLN A 139 15.76 1.62 -8.16
C GLN A 139 15.32 2.58 -9.25
N VAL A 140 15.17 3.85 -8.90
CA VAL A 140 14.71 4.91 -9.80
C VAL A 140 15.89 5.83 -10.10
N HIS A 141 16.10 6.10 -11.38
CA HIS A 141 17.10 7.01 -11.90
C HIS A 141 16.46 8.24 -12.51
N TYR A 142 17.20 9.34 -12.53
CA TYR A 142 16.82 10.53 -13.26
C TYR A 142 17.42 10.50 -14.67
N GLY A 143 16.65 10.92 -15.65
CA GLY A 143 17.13 11.13 -17.02
C GLY A 143 16.46 12.31 -17.71
N VAL A 144 16.97 12.64 -18.88
CA VAL A 144 16.43 13.65 -19.80
C VAL A 144 16.36 13.01 -21.18
N LEU A 145 15.19 13.04 -21.82
CA LEU A 145 15.00 12.58 -23.20
C LEU A 145 15.63 13.57 -24.19
N HIS A 146 15.80 13.14 -25.44
CA HIS A 146 16.33 13.99 -26.51
C HIS A 146 15.44 15.21 -26.85
N ASP A 147 14.16 15.16 -26.50
CA ASP A 147 13.22 16.28 -26.62
C ASP A 147 13.23 17.24 -25.41
N GLY A 148 14.09 16.98 -24.42
CA GLY A 148 14.25 17.78 -23.21
C GLY A 148 13.29 17.42 -22.07
N ARG A 149 12.35 16.49 -22.25
CA ARG A 149 11.49 16.03 -21.16
C ARG A 149 12.32 15.31 -20.10
N ARG A 150 12.06 15.63 -18.83
CA ARG A 150 12.68 14.99 -17.67
C ARG A 150 11.92 13.72 -17.33
N VAL A 151 12.63 12.65 -17.01
CA VAL A 151 12.06 11.32 -16.78
C VAL A 151 12.60 10.65 -15.53
N ALA A 152 11.75 9.86 -14.89
CA ALA A 152 12.10 8.87 -13.90
C ALA A 152 12.19 7.49 -14.57
N VAL A 153 13.33 6.82 -14.41
CA VAL A 153 13.61 5.51 -15.01
C VAL A 153 13.72 4.47 -13.89
N LYS A 154 12.66 3.68 -13.68
CA LYS A 154 12.58 2.61 -12.69
C LYS A 154 13.17 1.33 -13.29
N ILE A 155 14.20 0.78 -12.65
CA ILE A 155 14.99 -0.35 -13.16
C ILE A 155 14.97 -1.46 -12.11
N GLN A 156 14.52 -2.66 -12.49
CA GLN A 156 14.49 -3.81 -11.58
C GLN A 156 15.90 -4.33 -11.25
N TYR A 157 16.07 -4.88 -10.05
CA TYR A 157 17.30 -5.59 -9.71
C TYR A 157 17.47 -6.85 -10.58
N PRO A 158 18.67 -7.12 -11.13
CA PRO A 158 18.94 -8.35 -11.86
C PRO A 158 18.59 -9.61 -11.05
N GLY A 159 17.85 -10.55 -11.66
CA GLY A 159 17.49 -11.83 -11.04
C GLY A 159 16.43 -11.76 -9.93
N VAL A 160 15.82 -10.60 -9.69
CA VAL A 160 14.76 -10.43 -8.69
C VAL A 160 13.52 -11.27 -9.04
N ASP A 161 13.25 -11.43 -10.33
CA ASP A 161 12.18 -12.28 -10.86
C ASP A 161 12.37 -13.76 -10.49
N HIS A 162 13.58 -14.29 -10.65
CA HIS A 162 13.90 -15.66 -10.27
C HIS A 162 13.93 -15.82 -8.74
N ALA A 163 14.51 -14.85 -8.01
CA ALA A 163 14.56 -14.88 -6.55
C ALA A 163 13.15 -14.93 -5.96
N ILE A 164 12.26 -14.03 -6.39
CA ILE A 164 10.86 -13.99 -5.96
C ILE A 164 10.12 -15.27 -6.31
N ARG A 165 10.25 -15.78 -7.55
CA ARG A 165 9.55 -17.01 -7.96
C ARG A 165 10.02 -18.21 -7.14
N SER A 166 11.32 -18.29 -6.86
CA SER A 166 11.90 -19.33 -6.00
C SER A 166 11.47 -19.19 -4.54
N ASP A 167 11.35 -17.96 -4.04
CA ASP A 167 10.95 -17.64 -2.68
C ASP A 167 9.45 -17.90 -2.46
N LEU A 168 8.61 -17.61 -3.46
CA LEU A 168 7.18 -17.96 -3.47
C LEU A 168 6.95 -19.47 -3.59
N ALA A 169 7.80 -20.18 -4.34
CA ALA A 169 7.80 -21.64 -4.39
C ALA A 169 8.31 -22.27 -3.07
N ASN A 170 9.04 -21.51 -2.25
CA ASN A 170 9.53 -21.96 -0.97
C ASN A 170 8.47 -21.75 0.13
N THR A 171 7.72 -22.81 0.41
CA THR A 171 6.69 -22.86 1.46
C THR A 171 7.21 -22.44 2.84
N GLU A 172 8.53 -22.54 3.11
CA GLU A 172 9.11 -22.15 4.40
C GLU A 172 9.28 -20.64 4.59
N LEU A 173 9.58 -19.87 3.53
CA LEU A 173 9.67 -18.41 3.61
C LEU A 173 8.29 -17.81 3.84
N LEU A 174 7.32 -18.27 3.05
CA LEU A 174 5.92 -17.93 3.22
C LEU A 174 5.44 -18.29 4.63
N ALA A 175 5.73 -19.50 5.12
CA ALA A 175 5.41 -19.87 6.49
C ALA A 175 6.12 -19.02 7.55
N THR A 176 7.31 -18.49 7.27
CA THR A 176 8.04 -17.58 8.17
C THR A 176 7.41 -16.20 8.19
N PHE A 177 7.03 -15.66 7.03
CA PHE A 177 6.27 -14.43 6.93
C PHE A 177 4.91 -14.55 7.65
N LEU A 178 4.19 -15.65 7.40
CA LEU A 178 2.91 -15.93 8.05
C LEU A 178 3.08 -16.06 9.58
N ARG A 179 4.10 -16.80 10.06
CA ARG A 179 4.42 -16.86 11.49
C ARG A 179 4.79 -15.51 12.08
N PHE A 180 5.48 -14.67 11.32
CA PHE A 180 5.84 -13.32 11.73
C PHE A 180 4.58 -12.46 11.90
N VAL A 181 3.69 -12.44 10.90
CA VAL A 181 2.41 -11.73 10.97
C VAL A 181 1.54 -12.27 12.10
N THR A 182 1.39 -13.59 12.25
CA THR A 182 0.68 -14.24 13.37
C THR A 182 1.29 -13.89 14.73
N ALA A 183 2.62 -13.87 14.86
CA ALA A 183 3.29 -13.57 16.12
C ALA A 183 3.24 -12.08 16.49
N ALA A 184 3.23 -11.21 15.49
CA ALA A 184 3.18 -9.76 15.65
C ALA A 184 1.74 -9.25 15.88
N SER A 185 0.73 -9.90 15.29
CA SER A 185 -0.69 -9.56 15.47
C SER A 185 -1.38 -10.35 16.59
N GLY A 186 -0.91 -11.57 16.89
CA GLY A 186 -1.58 -12.50 17.80
C GLY A 186 -2.77 -13.25 17.18
N MET A 187 -2.90 -13.26 15.85
CA MET A 187 -4.13 -13.66 15.16
C MET A 187 -3.99 -14.94 14.34
N PRO A 188 -5.00 -15.83 14.38
CA PRO A 188 -5.10 -16.93 13.42
C PRO A 188 -5.49 -16.33 12.06
N ILE A 189 -4.61 -16.47 11.07
CA ILE A 189 -4.79 -15.95 9.72
C ILE A 189 -4.97 -17.14 8.79
N ASP A 190 -5.91 -17.07 7.83
CA ASP A 190 -5.99 -18.07 6.75
C ASP A 190 -4.76 -17.95 5.85
N THR A 191 -3.77 -18.77 6.19
CA THR A 191 -2.45 -18.80 5.60
C THR A 191 -2.42 -19.07 4.09
N ARG A 192 -3.43 -19.75 3.52
CA ARG A 192 -3.41 -20.13 2.10
C ARG A 192 -3.95 -19.01 1.20
N ALA A 193 -5.02 -18.35 1.62
CA ALA A 193 -5.61 -17.24 0.86
C ALA A 193 -4.63 -16.05 0.76
N ILE A 194 -4.00 -15.66 1.88
CA ILE A 194 -3.01 -14.58 1.91
C ILE A 194 -1.76 -14.93 1.10
N ALA A 195 -1.31 -16.18 1.16
CA ALA A 195 -0.18 -16.64 0.37
C ALA A 195 -0.42 -16.53 -1.13
N HIS A 196 -1.59 -16.98 -1.59
CA HIS A 196 -1.96 -16.93 -2.99
C HIS A 196 -2.09 -15.48 -3.48
N GLU A 197 -2.77 -14.62 -2.73
CA GLU A 197 -2.91 -13.20 -3.05
C GLU A 197 -1.54 -12.51 -3.08
N THR A 198 -0.68 -12.78 -2.09
CA THR A 198 0.68 -12.23 -2.02
C THR A 198 1.52 -12.69 -3.22
N ALA A 199 1.39 -13.95 -3.65
CA ALA A 199 2.10 -14.49 -4.81
C ALA A 199 1.63 -13.86 -6.14
N GLU A 200 0.32 -13.65 -6.32
CA GLU A 200 -0.24 -12.91 -7.46
C GLU A 200 0.29 -11.47 -7.50
N ARG A 201 0.21 -10.76 -6.38
CA ARG A 201 0.62 -9.35 -6.28
C ARG A 201 2.11 -9.15 -6.52
N ILE A 202 2.96 -10.02 -5.97
CA ILE A 202 4.39 -9.90 -6.24
C ILE A 202 4.68 -10.24 -7.71
N ARG A 203 3.90 -11.11 -8.37
CA ARG A 203 4.03 -11.33 -9.82
C ARG A 203 3.67 -10.11 -10.65
N GLU A 204 2.65 -9.36 -10.27
CA GLU A 204 2.31 -8.07 -10.88
C GLU A 204 3.48 -7.07 -10.76
N GLU A 205 4.21 -7.07 -9.64
CA GLU A 205 5.38 -6.18 -9.48
C GLU A 205 6.57 -6.52 -10.38
N ILE A 206 6.69 -7.78 -10.82
CA ILE A 206 7.82 -8.24 -11.66
C ILE A 206 7.66 -7.81 -13.12
N ASP A 207 6.45 -7.43 -13.57
CA ASP A 207 6.21 -7.01 -14.95
C ASP A 207 5.78 -5.54 -15.04
N TYR A 208 6.74 -4.68 -15.39
CA TYR A 208 6.48 -3.25 -15.53
C TYR A 208 5.57 -2.88 -16.71
N HIS A 209 5.25 -3.81 -17.62
CA HIS A 209 4.21 -3.55 -18.62
C HIS A 209 2.83 -3.33 -17.98
N HIS A 210 2.52 -4.09 -16.93
CA HIS A 210 1.24 -3.94 -16.23
C HIS A 210 1.15 -2.56 -15.57
N GLU A 211 2.20 -2.14 -14.85
CA GLU A 211 2.26 -0.81 -14.23
C GLU A 211 2.20 0.30 -15.28
N ALA A 212 2.89 0.16 -16.42
CA ALA A 212 2.82 1.11 -17.54
C ALA A 212 1.40 1.25 -18.12
N GLN A 213 0.68 0.13 -18.29
CA GLN A 213 -0.71 0.13 -18.74
C GLN A 213 -1.62 0.84 -17.74
N MET A 214 -1.41 0.60 -16.44
CA MET A 214 -2.19 1.26 -15.39
C MET A 214 -1.89 2.76 -15.32
N ILE A 215 -0.63 3.19 -15.40
CA ILE A 215 -0.28 4.62 -15.49
C ILE A 215 -1.00 5.26 -16.69
N SER A 216 -0.99 4.61 -17.85
CA SER A 216 -1.65 5.13 -19.05
C SER A 216 -3.15 5.25 -18.86
N ALA A 217 -3.81 4.21 -18.32
CA ALA A 217 -5.25 4.22 -18.05
C ALA A 217 -5.65 5.33 -17.05
N PHE A 218 -4.84 5.55 -16.01
CA PHE A 218 -5.04 6.65 -15.07
C PHE A 218 -4.73 8.01 -15.70
N GLY A 219 -3.74 8.10 -16.59
CA GLY A 219 -3.44 9.31 -17.36
C GLY A 219 -4.60 9.74 -18.24
N ASP A 220 -5.22 8.78 -18.94
CA ASP A 220 -6.42 8.99 -19.74
C ASP A 220 -7.62 9.39 -18.86
N LEU A 221 -7.81 8.69 -17.74
CA LEU A 221 -8.86 9.02 -16.78
C LEU A 221 -8.71 10.46 -16.29
N TYR A 222 -7.53 10.85 -15.81
CA TYR A 222 -7.25 12.15 -15.18
C TYR A 222 -6.75 13.24 -16.14
N GLN A 223 -6.90 13.06 -17.45
CA GLN A 223 -6.53 14.08 -18.43
C GLN A 223 -7.19 15.45 -18.08
N GLY A 224 -6.36 16.48 -17.96
CA GLY A 224 -6.79 17.84 -17.64
C GLY A 224 -7.29 18.05 -16.20
N HIS A 225 -7.08 17.08 -15.30
CA HIS A 225 -7.57 17.19 -13.93
C HIS A 225 -6.85 18.32 -13.17
N PRO A 226 -7.58 19.17 -12.41
CA PRO A 226 -7.02 20.40 -11.84
C PRO A 226 -5.96 20.18 -10.74
N PHE A 227 -5.97 19.04 -10.06
CA PHE A 227 -5.09 18.83 -8.89
C PHE A 227 -4.52 17.41 -8.72
N VAL A 228 -4.80 16.50 -9.67
CA VAL A 228 -4.25 15.13 -9.68
C VAL A 228 -3.28 15.06 -10.85
N VAL A 229 -2.03 14.72 -10.57
CA VAL A 229 -0.98 14.65 -11.59
C VAL A 229 -0.54 13.21 -11.75
N ILE A 230 -0.78 12.65 -12.94
CA ILE A 230 -0.35 11.31 -13.34
C ILE A 230 0.82 11.47 -14.31
N PRO A 231 1.94 10.74 -14.15
CA PRO A 231 3.03 10.83 -15.10
C PRO A 231 2.65 10.17 -16.44
N GLU A 232 3.28 10.61 -17.53
CA GLU A 232 3.15 9.98 -18.85
C GLU A 232 4.20 8.86 -18.98
N VAL A 233 3.81 7.71 -19.52
CA VAL A 233 4.74 6.60 -19.83
C VAL A 233 5.48 6.88 -21.13
N ILE A 234 6.79 6.67 -21.13
CA ILE A 234 7.64 6.72 -22.33
C ILE A 234 7.82 5.29 -22.82
N ALA A 235 6.92 4.85 -23.71
CA ALA A 235 6.80 3.46 -24.13
C ALA A 235 8.06 2.95 -24.85
N GLU A 236 8.69 3.78 -25.67
CA GLU A 236 9.92 3.48 -26.41
C GLU A 236 11.13 3.26 -25.50
N ALA A 237 11.10 3.81 -24.29
CA ALA A 237 12.12 3.66 -23.26
C ALA A 237 11.66 2.76 -22.10
N SER A 238 10.65 1.92 -22.33
CA SER A 238 10.08 1.01 -21.33
C SER A 238 10.05 -0.43 -21.84
N SER A 239 10.13 -1.37 -20.91
CA SER A 239 10.10 -2.82 -21.12
C SER A 239 9.54 -3.51 -19.88
N ARG A 240 9.55 -4.84 -19.88
CA ARG A 240 9.19 -5.66 -18.72
C ARG A 240 9.97 -5.33 -17.44
N ARG A 241 11.23 -4.86 -17.54
CA ARG A 241 12.10 -4.60 -16.36
C ARG A 241 12.59 -3.16 -16.24
N VAL A 242 12.23 -2.30 -17.19
CA VAL A 242 12.55 -0.87 -17.19
C VAL A 242 11.25 -0.10 -17.42
N LEU A 243 10.88 0.79 -16.51
CA LEU A 243 9.72 1.67 -16.68
C LEU A 243 10.22 3.11 -16.71
N THR A 244 10.03 3.78 -17.84
CA THR A 244 10.35 5.19 -17.99
C THR A 244 9.06 5.99 -18.02
N MET A 245 8.97 7.01 -17.15
CA MET A 245 7.82 7.90 -17.08
C MET A 245 8.26 9.35 -16.83
N THR A 246 7.44 10.34 -17.15
CA THR A 246 7.77 11.75 -16.90
C THR A 246 8.06 12.00 -15.43
N TYR A 247 9.11 12.78 -15.17
CA TYR A 247 9.53 13.09 -13.81
C TYR A 247 8.56 14.10 -13.17
N LEU A 248 7.91 13.69 -12.08
CA LEU A 248 7.07 14.59 -11.29
C LEU A 248 7.87 15.25 -10.16
N GLU A 249 7.99 16.57 -10.23
CA GLU A 249 8.54 17.36 -9.14
C GLU A 249 7.57 17.47 -7.97
N GLY A 250 8.12 17.54 -6.76
CA GLY A 250 7.39 17.80 -5.54
C GLY A 250 8.17 17.37 -4.32
N MET A 251 7.68 17.77 -3.15
CA MET A 251 8.19 17.32 -1.86
C MET A 251 7.89 15.83 -1.67
N GLY A 252 8.84 15.11 -1.08
CA GLY A 252 8.59 13.78 -0.54
C GLY A 252 7.87 13.85 0.80
N TRP A 253 7.39 12.69 1.27
CA TRP A 253 6.62 12.57 2.50
C TRP A 253 7.22 13.26 3.74
N ALA A 254 8.53 13.08 3.97
CA ALA A 254 9.19 13.65 5.14
C ALA A 254 9.14 15.18 5.18
N ALA A 255 9.26 15.84 4.03
CA ALA A 255 9.14 17.29 3.92
C ALA A 255 7.68 17.75 4.01
N ALA A 256 6.76 17.02 3.36
CA ALA A 256 5.33 17.36 3.34
C ALA A 256 4.71 17.44 4.75
N LYS A 257 5.12 16.57 5.68
CA LYS A 257 4.66 16.63 7.08
C LYS A 257 4.98 17.96 7.78
N ASN A 258 6.06 18.62 7.36
CA ASN A 258 6.51 19.88 7.96
C ASN A 258 6.06 21.13 7.17
N ALA A 259 5.25 20.97 6.11
CA ALA A 259 4.71 22.08 5.34
C ALA A 259 3.62 22.86 6.11
N ASP A 260 3.12 23.95 5.53
CA ASP A 260 2.01 24.70 6.12
C ASP A 260 0.75 23.84 6.25
N GLN A 261 0.00 24.02 7.35
CA GLN A 261 -1.19 23.21 7.63
C GLN A 261 -2.22 23.25 6.50
N GLN A 262 -2.41 24.41 5.87
CA GLN A 262 -3.34 24.57 4.75
C GLN A 262 -2.96 23.69 3.54
N LEU A 263 -1.66 23.57 3.23
CA LEU A 263 -1.19 22.67 2.17
C LEU A 263 -1.37 21.21 2.57
N ARG A 264 -1.09 20.85 3.82
CA ARG A 264 -1.32 19.50 4.34
C ARG A 264 -2.79 19.07 4.24
N ASP A 265 -3.70 19.96 4.59
CA ASP A 265 -5.15 19.75 4.45
C ASP A 265 -5.54 19.61 2.98
N THR A 266 -5.00 20.46 2.10
CA THR A 266 -5.24 20.44 0.65
C THR A 266 -4.80 19.11 0.05
N TRP A 267 -3.56 18.67 0.29
CA TRP A 267 -3.06 17.40 -0.23
C TRP A 267 -3.83 16.19 0.31
N ALA A 268 -4.24 16.21 1.57
CA ALA A 268 -5.05 15.15 2.14
C ALA A 268 -6.44 15.07 1.49
N GLU A 269 -7.07 16.22 1.17
CA GLU A 269 -8.30 16.24 0.37
C GLU A 269 -8.09 15.73 -1.06
N VAL A 270 -7.00 16.13 -1.73
CA VAL A 270 -6.65 15.61 -3.06
C VAL A 270 -6.55 14.08 -3.05
N ILE A 271 -5.87 13.53 -2.04
CA ILE A 271 -5.71 12.07 -1.89
C ILE A 271 -7.07 11.43 -1.56
N ALA A 272 -7.88 12.03 -0.69
CA ALA A 272 -9.22 11.55 -0.36
C ALA A 272 -10.12 11.48 -1.60
N ARG A 273 -10.09 12.51 -2.45
CA ARG A 273 -10.83 12.54 -3.71
C ARG A 273 -10.29 11.51 -4.68
N PHE A 274 -8.97 11.43 -4.88
CA PHE A 274 -8.36 10.44 -5.76
C PHE A 274 -8.78 8.99 -5.42
N ILE A 275 -8.60 8.56 -4.16
CA ILE A 275 -8.90 7.17 -3.78
C ILE A 275 -10.40 6.81 -3.92
N ASN A 276 -11.29 7.81 -3.89
CA ASN A 276 -12.73 7.63 -3.97
C ASN A 276 -13.30 7.85 -5.38
N ALA A 277 -12.66 8.68 -6.19
CA ALA A 277 -13.09 9.02 -7.55
C ALA A 277 -12.80 7.88 -8.54
N ASN A 278 -11.65 7.20 -8.40
CA ASN A 278 -11.19 6.17 -9.34
C ASN A 278 -12.26 5.10 -9.65
N TYR A 279 -12.86 4.52 -8.60
CA TYR A 279 -13.86 3.47 -8.77
C TYR A 279 -15.24 4.04 -9.11
N ARG A 280 -15.50 5.32 -8.81
CA ARG A 280 -16.74 6.01 -9.21
C ARG A 280 -16.76 6.45 -10.66
N HIS A 281 -15.61 6.63 -11.30
CA HIS A 281 -15.53 7.10 -12.68
C HIS A 281 -15.05 6.03 -13.68
N ALA A 282 -14.29 5.02 -13.22
CA ALA A 282 -13.63 4.08 -14.13
C ALA A 282 -13.53 2.64 -13.62
N ASN A 283 -14.18 2.31 -12.50
CA ASN A 283 -14.11 0.98 -11.86
C ASN A 283 -12.70 0.59 -11.40
N LEU A 284 -11.77 1.55 -11.36
CA LEU A 284 -10.39 1.33 -10.97
C LEU A 284 -10.24 1.56 -9.47
N VAL A 285 -9.53 0.67 -8.80
CA VAL A 285 -9.17 0.79 -7.40
C VAL A 285 -7.66 0.86 -7.30
N HIS A 286 -7.15 2.00 -6.82
CA HIS A 286 -5.74 2.16 -6.47
C HIS A 286 -5.52 1.63 -5.04
N ALA A 287 -4.94 0.44 -4.93
CA ALA A 287 -4.92 -0.34 -3.69
C ALA A 287 -3.61 -0.23 -2.90
N ASP A 288 -2.75 0.74 -3.23
CA ASP A 288 -1.46 0.98 -2.53
C ASP A 288 -1.20 2.48 -2.27
N PRO A 289 -1.98 3.11 -1.37
CA PRO A 289 -1.89 4.55 -1.08
C PRO A 289 -0.71 4.88 -0.15
N HIS A 290 0.47 4.32 -0.41
CA HIS A 290 1.65 4.54 0.42
C HIS A 290 2.17 5.98 0.26
N PRO A 291 2.44 6.73 1.35
CA PRO A 291 2.86 8.14 1.25
C PRO A 291 4.14 8.38 0.45
N GLY A 292 5.00 7.38 0.31
CA GLY A 292 6.19 7.43 -0.54
C GLY A 292 5.89 7.56 -2.05
N ASN A 293 4.69 7.17 -2.47
CA ASN A 293 4.23 7.18 -3.85
C ASN A 293 3.62 8.53 -4.25
N TYR A 294 3.64 9.52 -3.35
CA TYR A 294 3.13 10.86 -3.61
C TYR A 294 4.26 11.88 -3.80
N ARG A 295 3.99 12.87 -4.65
CA ARG A 295 4.78 14.09 -4.78
C ARG A 295 3.90 15.28 -4.46
N PHE A 296 4.21 15.93 -3.36
CA PHE A 296 3.43 17.02 -2.79
C PHE A 296 3.92 18.36 -3.35
N ARG A 297 3.09 19.09 -4.09
CA ARG A 297 3.51 20.29 -4.80
C ARG A 297 3.01 21.55 -4.09
N ALA A 298 3.79 22.63 -4.19
CA ALA A 298 3.52 23.89 -3.49
C ALA A 298 2.25 24.60 -4.00
N ASP A 299 1.76 24.24 -5.19
CA ASP A 299 0.50 24.69 -5.78
C ASP A 299 -0.73 23.93 -5.24
N GLY A 300 -0.54 22.99 -4.30
CA GLY A 300 -1.60 22.15 -3.73
C GLY A 300 -1.91 20.89 -4.53
N THR A 301 -1.30 20.69 -5.71
CA THR A 301 -1.49 19.48 -6.51
C THR A 301 -0.69 18.30 -5.94
N VAL A 302 -1.14 17.07 -6.24
CA VAL A 302 -0.45 15.83 -5.82
C VAL A 302 -0.14 14.97 -7.04
N GLY A 303 1.14 14.62 -7.18
CA GLY A 303 1.60 13.62 -8.13
C GLY A 303 1.52 12.21 -7.58
N PHE A 304 1.00 11.27 -8.36
CA PHE A 304 0.87 9.85 -7.99
C PHE A 304 1.85 9.02 -8.83
N LEU A 305 2.75 8.27 -8.20
CA LEU A 305 3.91 7.67 -8.88
C LEU A 305 3.81 6.16 -9.12
N ASP A 306 3.05 5.43 -8.30
CA ASP A 306 3.04 3.96 -8.32
C ASP A 306 1.63 3.47 -8.65
N PHE A 307 1.53 2.63 -9.68
CA PHE A 307 0.29 2.00 -10.12
C PHE A 307 0.45 0.48 -10.25
N GLY A 308 1.43 -0.09 -9.55
CA GLY A 308 1.69 -1.54 -9.55
C GLY A 308 0.61 -2.36 -8.83
N CYS A 309 -0.27 -1.72 -8.07
CA CYS A 309 -1.35 -2.37 -7.32
C CYS A 309 -2.70 -1.70 -7.65
N VAL A 310 -3.23 -2.04 -8.82
CA VAL A 310 -4.57 -1.62 -9.27
C VAL A 310 -5.47 -2.85 -9.38
N THR A 311 -6.73 -2.69 -8.99
CA THR A 311 -7.77 -3.70 -9.18
C THR A 311 -8.92 -3.09 -9.97
N VAL A 312 -9.44 -3.83 -10.95
CA VAL A 312 -10.63 -3.43 -11.69
C VAL A 312 -11.84 -4.12 -11.06
N LEU A 313 -12.86 -3.34 -10.71
CA LEU A 313 -14.13 -3.86 -10.20
C LEU A 313 -15.07 -4.18 -11.35
N GLU A 314 -15.72 -5.34 -11.30
CA GLU A 314 -16.91 -5.56 -12.11
C GLU A 314 -17.96 -4.50 -11.77
N GLU A 315 -18.73 -4.06 -12.76
CA GLU A 315 -19.69 -2.96 -12.58
C GLU A 315 -20.70 -3.23 -11.45
N ARG A 316 -21.14 -4.48 -11.31
CA ARG A 316 -22.01 -4.89 -10.21
C ARG A 316 -21.32 -4.76 -8.85
N ALA A 317 -20.07 -5.19 -8.74
CA ALA A 317 -19.30 -5.12 -7.50
C ALA A 317 -19.03 -3.65 -7.11
N ARG A 318 -18.66 -2.82 -8.07
CA ARG A 318 -18.53 -1.36 -7.90
C ARG A 318 -19.82 -0.72 -7.43
N TRP A 319 -20.95 -0.99 -8.09
CA TRP A 319 -22.24 -0.42 -7.72
C TRP A 319 -22.65 -0.81 -6.29
N LEU A 320 -22.48 -2.10 -5.94
CA LEU A 320 -22.73 -2.59 -4.58
C LEU A 320 -21.79 -1.93 -3.56
N TRP A 321 -20.53 -1.74 -3.92
CA TRP A 321 -19.52 -1.09 -3.08
C TRP A 321 -19.87 0.37 -2.78
N VAL A 322 -20.16 1.18 -3.81
CA VAL A 322 -20.58 2.58 -3.63
C VAL A 322 -21.88 2.66 -2.81
N SER A 323 -22.84 1.79 -3.11
CA SER A 323 -24.10 1.71 -2.36
C SER A 323 -23.86 1.38 -0.88
N PHE A 324 -22.93 0.48 -0.60
CA PHE A 324 -22.58 0.08 0.77
C PHE A 324 -21.94 1.25 1.53
N LEU A 325 -20.95 1.92 0.93
CA LEU A 325 -20.31 3.08 1.55
C LEU A 325 -21.32 4.17 1.89
N ARG A 326 -22.26 4.43 0.96
CA ARG A 326 -23.36 5.37 1.16
C ARG A 326 -24.28 4.97 2.31
N ALA A 327 -24.78 3.73 2.30
CA ALA A 327 -25.62 3.22 3.37
C ALA A 327 -24.90 3.30 4.74
N ALA A 328 -23.59 3.05 4.77
CA ALA A 328 -22.79 3.04 5.98
C ALA A 328 -22.73 4.42 6.63
N TYR A 329 -22.40 5.49 5.90
CA TYR A 329 -22.38 6.83 6.49
C TYR A 329 -23.78 7.44 6.70
N GLU A 330 -24.80 6.98 5.95
CA GLU A 330 -26.21 7.37 6.21
C GLU A 330 -26.81 6.62 7.41
N GLY A 331 -26.12 5.61 7.97
CA GLY A 331 -26.59 4.82 9.11
C GLY A 331 -27.69 3.81 8.75
N ARG A 332 -27.83 3.45 7.46
CA ARG A 332 -28.83 2.48 6.96
C ARG A 332 -28.32 1.04 7.15
N ILE A 333 -28.31 0.57 8.39
CA ILE A 333 -27.69 -0.72 8.77
C ILE A 333 -28.33 -1.93 8.05
N ASP A 334 -29.64 -1.94 7.86
CA ASP A 334 -30.33 -3.02 7.13
C ASP A 334 -29.86 -3.10 5.67
N ASP A 335 -29.67 -1.95 5.03
CA ASP A 335 -29.12 -1.87 3.68
C ASP A 335 -27.66 -2.31 3.66
N CYS A 336 -26.84 -1.89 4.65
CA CYS A 336 -25.46 -2.37 4.80
C CYS A 336 -25.41 -3.89 4.87
N ARG A 337 -26.27 -4.54 5.67
CA ARG A 337 -26.31 -6.00 5.78
C ARG A 337 -26.57 -6.65 4.42
N ASN A 338 -27.59 -6.19 3.72
CA ASN A 338 -27.99 -6.75 2.43
C ASN A 338 -26.90 -6.56 1.35
N LEU A 339 -26.24 -5.40 1.33
CA LEU A 339 -25.19 -5.08 0.38
C LEU A 339 -23.91 -5.86 0.69
N MET A 340 -23.51 -5.95 1.96
CA MET A 340 -22.36 -6.75 2.39
C MET A 340 -22.54 -8.24 2.10
N ALA A 341 -23.74 -8.78 2.31
CA ALA A 341 -24.06 -10.17 1.95
C ALA A 341 -23.91 -10.42 0.43
N GLN A 342 -24.38 -9.48 -0.41
CA GLN A 342 -24.23 -9.57 -1.87
C GLN A 342 -22.79 -9.41 -2.34
N LEU A 343 -22.01 -8.58 -1.64
CA LEU A 343 -20.58 -8.46 -1.83
C LEU A 343 -19.82 -9.71 -1.34
N GLY A 344 -20.45 -10.59 -0.55
CA GLY A 344 -19.82 -11.81 -0.04
C GLY A 344 -19.01 -11.62 1.25
N PHE A 345 -19.23 -10.51 1.98
CA PHE A 345 -18.56 -10.24 3.26
C PHE A 345 -18.90 -11.28 4.35
N PHE A 346 -19.99 -12.01 4.19
CA PHE A 346 -20.35 -13.11 5.08
C PHE A 346 -21.36 -14.02 4.40
N ALA A 347 -21.40 -15.28 4.80
CA ALA A 347 -22.38 -16.24 4.31
C ALA A 347 -23.80 -15.87 4.77
N VAL A 348 -24.82 -16.33 4.03
CA VAL A 348 -26.24 -16.05 4.31
C VAL A 348 -26.65 -16.54 5.72
N ASP A 349 -25.97 -17.57 6.23
CA ASP A 349 -26.18 -18.16 7.56
C ASP A 349 -25.22 -17.61 8.64
N SER A 350 -24.56 -16.48 8.39
CA SER A 350 -23.65 -15.85 9.35
C SER A 350 -24.34 -15.52 10.68
N SER A 351 -23.63 -15.80 11.78
CA SER A 351 -24.07 -15.48 13.15
C SER A 351 -23.82 -14.01 13.55
N LEU A 352 -23.52 -13.14 12.57
CA LEU A 352 -23.31 -11.71 12.77
C LEU A 352 -24.63 -11.01 13.10
N THR A 353 -24.76 -10.52 14.33
CA THR A 353 -25.97 -9.83 14.81
C THR A 353 -26.05 -8.39 14.26
N ASP A 354 -27.24 -7.77 14.30
CA ASP A 354 -27.41 -6.38 13.84
C ASP A 354 -26.63 -5.38 14.70
N ASP A 355 -26.52 -5.65 16.00
CA ASP A 355 -25.76 -4.80 16.91
C ASP A 355 -24.25 -4.90 16.65
N GLU A 356 -23.76 -6.11 16.37
CA GLU A 356 -22.37 -6.35 15.96
C GLU A 356 -22.04 -5.64 14.64
N LEU A 357 -22.93 -5.74 13.65
CA LEU A 357 -22.77 -5.03 12.38
C LEU A 357 -22.80 -3.51 12.58
N ARG A 358 -23.75 -3.00 13.37
CA ARG A 358 -23.88 -1.57 13.68
C ARG A 358 -22.62 -1.04 14.37
N GLN A 359 -22.07 -1.79 15.33
CA GLN A 359 -20.82 -1.42 15.99
C GLN A 359 -19.68 -1.31 14.97
N TRP A 360 -19.51 -2.33 14.12
CA TRP A 360 -18.44 -2.34 13.12
C TRP A 360 -18.57 -1.19 12.11
N VAL A 361 -19.76 -0.96 11.56
CA VAL A 361 -20.03 0.15 10.63
C VAL A 361 -19.76 1.50 11.32
N SER A 362 -20.18 1.66 12.58
CA SER A 362 -19.94 2.88 13.36
C SER A 362 -18.45 3.15 13.55
N GLU A 363 -17.65 2.11 13.85
CA GLU A 363 -16.19 2.24 13.97
C GLU A 363 -15.52 2.63 12.65
N MET A 364 -15.95 2.04 11.53
CA MET A 364 -15.42 2.33 10.20
C MET A 364 -15.80 3.72 9.67
N THR A 365 -16.95 4.24 10.10
CA THR A 365 -17.49 5.55 9.68
C THR A 365 -17.32 6.64 10.73
N TYR A 366 -16.57 6.38 11.80
CA TYR A 366 -16.46 7.26 12.96
C TYR A 366 -16.07 8.69 12.58
N GLU A 367 -14.97 8.89 11.86
CA GLU A 367 -14.51 10.21 11.42
C GLU A 367 -15.51 10.90 10.46
N VAL A 368 -16.26 10.13 9.67
CA VAL A 368 -17.31 10.65 8.77
C VAL A 368 -18.50 11.17 9.57
N ASN A 369 -18.81 10.56 10.72
CA ASN A 369 -19.96 10.92 11.54
C ASN A 369 -19.68 11.98 12.62
N LEU A 370 -18.44 12.46 12.74
CA LEU A 370 -18.09 13.57 13.62
C LEU A 370 -18.56 14.93 13.05
N PRO A 371 -18.72 15.98 13.88
CA PRO A 371 -18.87 17.35 13.40
C PRO A 371 -17.73 17.71 12.43
N GLN A 372 -18.09 18.19 11.25
CA GLN A 372 -17.14 18.50 10.19
C GLN A 372 -16.69 19.98 10.26
N PRO A 373 -15.44 20.31 9.90
CA PRO A 373 -14.40 19.38 9.45
C PRO A 373 -13.76 18.60 10.62
N VAL A 374 -13.24 17.41 10.33
CA VAL A 374 -12.60 16.51 11.28
C VAL A 374 -11.08 16.50 11.09
N THR A 375 -10.32 16.57 12.17
CA THR A 375 -8.86 16.39 12.15
C THR A 375 -8.50 14.92 12.34
N TYR A 376 -7.78 14.35 11.37
CA TYR A 376 -7.24 12.99 11.47
C TYR A 376 -6.03 12.97 12.39
N THR A 377 -5.99 12.00 13.29
CA THR A 377 -4.91 11.81 14.26
C THR A 377 -4.47 10.36 14.33
N ALA A 378 -3.42 10.06 15.09
CA ALA A 378 -3.02 8.67 15.35
C ALA A 378 -4.17 7.80 15.92
N GLN A 379 -5.13 8.41 16.63
CA GLN A 379 -6.32 7.68 17.10
C GLN A 379 -7.26 7.27 15.97
N SER A 380 -7.34 8.06 14.89
CA SER A 380 -8.11 7.71 13.70
C SER A 380 -7.54 6.46 13.04
N THR A 381 -6.23 6.42 12.82
CA THR A 381 -5.53 5.22 12.34
C THR A 381 -5.77 4.02 13.27
N ALA A 382 -5.66 4.22 14.59
CA ALA A 382 -5.87 3.15 15.56
C ALA A 382 -7.30 2.58 15.52
N ARG A 383 -8.31 3.44 15.30
CA ARG A 383 -9.72 3.03 15.16
C ARG A 383 -9.91 2.16 13.93
N VAL A 384 -9.47 2.65 12.78
CA VAL A 384 -9.54 1.93 11.50
C VAL A 384 -8.83 0.59 11.60
N PHE A 385 -7.65 0.55 12.24
CA PHE A 385 -6.93 -0.69 12.49
C PHE A 385 -7.72 -1.68 13.39
N ARG A 386 -8.31 -1.22 14.50
CA ARG A 386 -9.15 -2.08 15.37
C ARG A 386 -10.36 -2.63 14.62
N GLY A 387 -11.06 -1.79 13.85
CA GLY A 387 -12.18 -2.20 13.01
C GLY A 387 -11.82 -3.24 11.93
N MET A 388 -10.53 -3.42 11.63
CA MET A 388 -10.05 -4.43 10.67
C MET A 388 -9.45 -5.67 11.32
N VAL A 389 -8.90 -5.52 12.52
CA VAL A 389 -7.92 -6.46 13.07
C VAL A 389 -8.30 -6.90 14.49
N ASP A 390 -9.31 -6.36 15.17
CA ASP A 390 -9.61 -6.80 16.54
C ASP A 390 -10.26 -8.19 16.59
N VAL A 391 -9.42 -9.23 16.50
CA VAL A 391 -9.76 -10.66 16.63
C VAL A 391 -9.39 -11.18 18.03
N ARG A 392 -9.13 -10.27 19.00
CA ARG A 392 -8.79 -10.66 20.38
C ARG A 392 -9.99 -11.25 21.12
N ASP A 393 -11.20 -10.89 20.68
CA ASP A 393 -12.44 -11.53 21.07
C ASP A 393 -12.98 -12.35 19.88
N ARG A 394 -13.22 -13.66 20.10
CA ARG A 394 -13.86 -14.52 19.08
C ARG A 394 -15.32 -14.12 18.81
N ASN A 395 -15.91 -13.30 19.68
CA ASN A 395 -17.22 -12.69 19.50
C ASN A 395 -17.15 -11.33 18.79
N HIS A 396 -15.96 -10.83 18.44
CA HIS A 396 -15.86 -9.55 17.73
C HIS A 396 -16.47 -9.66 16.31
N PRO A 397 -17.22 -8.64 15.85
CA PRO A 397 -17.89 -8.65 14.54
C PRO A 397 -16.97 -9.04 13.38
N VAL A 398 -15.74 -8.53 13.39
CA VAL A 398 -14.70 -8.78 12.37
C VAL A 398 -14.38 -10.27 12.20
N ALA A 399 -14.45 -11.07 13.27
CA ALA A 399 -14.18 -12.51 13.19
C ALA A 399 -15.27 -13.30 12.43
N LYS A 400 -16.45 -12.70 12.25
CA LYS A 400 -17.60 -13.27 11.53
C LYS A 400 -17.75 -12.71 10.11
N ILE A 401 -16.89 -11.77 9.74
CA ILE A 401 -16.82 -11.16 8.42
C ILE A 401 -15.68 -11.85 7.65
N THR A 402 -16.00 -12.44 6.52
CA THR A 402 -15.03 -12.95 5.54
C THR A 402 -14.85 -11.89 4.47
N LEU A 403 -13.69 -11.27 4.35
CA LEU A 403 -13.39 -10.41 3.21
C LEU A 403 -13.05 -11.31 2.01
N PRO A 404 -13.86 -11.34 0.93
CA PRO A 404 -13.46 -11.98 -0.31
C PRO A 404 -12.13 -11.40 -0.78
N ALA A 405 -11.31 -12.22 -1.46
CA ALA A 405 -10.01 -11.78 -1.98
C ALA A 405 -10.13 -10.53 -2.86
N GLU A 406 -11.23 -10.42 -3.61
CA GLU A 406 -11.57 -9.27 -4.47
C GLU A 406 -11.81 -7.97 -3.69
N GLN A 407 -12.06 -8.03 -2.38
CA GLN A 407 -12.37 -6.89 -1.51
C GLN A 407 -11.31 -6.65 -0.44
N ALA A 408 -10.21 -7.41 -0.46
CA ALA A 408 -9.07 -7.24 0.44
C ALA A 408 -8.42 -5.84 0.33
N PHE A 409 -8.66 -5.12 -0.77
CA PHE A 409 -8.20 -3.74 -0.97
C PHE A 409 -8.86 -2.75 0.00
N THR A 410 -10.10 -3.01 0.43
CA THR A 410 -10.93 -2.03 1.15
C THR A 410 -10.29 -1.64 2.48
N SER A 411 -9.88 -2.65 3.24
CA SER A 411 -9.15 -2.49 4.49
C SER A 411 -7.83 -1.75 4.31
N ARG A 412 -7.10 -2.03 3.22
CA ARG A 412 -5.81 -1.38 2.94
C ARG A 412 -5.99 0.09 2.63
N ILE A 413 -6.96 0.45 1.79
CA ILE A 413 -7.18 1.84 1.38
C ILE A 413 -7.60 2.70 2.56
N SER A 414 -8.58 2.24 3.36
CA SER A 414 -9.03 2.99 4.53
C SER A 414 -7.92 3.19 5.56
N LEU A 415 -7.13 2.15 5.83
CA LEU A 415 -6.00 2.25 6.77
C LEU A 415 -4.91 3.17 6.24
N ALA A 416 -4.51 3.00 4.97
CA ALA A 416 -3.49 3.82 4.33
C ALA A 416 -3.89 5.30 4.30
N PHE A 417 -5.13 5.60 3.91
CA PHE A 417 -5.64 6.96 3.92
C PHE A 417 -5.65 7.56 5.32
N ALA A 418 -6.18 6.84 6.32
CA ALA A 418 -6.20 7.32 7.70
C ALA A 418 -4.78 7.61 8.21
N SER A 419 -3.80 6.77 7.89
CA SER A 419 -2.39 6.98 8.23
C SER A 419 -1.77 8.18 7.54
N VAL A 420 -2.06 8.41 6.25
CA VAL A 420 -1.59 9.59 5.52
C VAL A 420 -2.22 10.86 6.09
N ALA A 421 -3.54 10.88 6.27
CA ALA A 421 -4.26 12.02 6.83
C ALA A 421 -3.78 12.34 8.27
N ALA A 422 -3.59 11.32 9.10
CA ALA A 422 -3.03 11.47 10.45
C ALA A 422 -1.59 11.97 10.44
N GLY A 423 -0.74 11.44 9.54
CA GLY A 423 0.65 11.87 9.41
C GLY A 423 0.80 13.31 8.92
N LEU A 424 -0.18 13.81 8.17
CA LEU A 424 -0.31 15.21 7.78
C LEU A 424 -1.02 16.07 8.84
N ASN A 425 -1.55 15.46 9.89
CA ASN A 425 -2.45 16.11 10.85
C ASN A 425 -3.57 16.89 10.14
N ALA A 426 -4.16 16.28 9.11
CA ALA A 426 -5.04 16.96 8.17
C ALA A 426 -6.46 17.15 8.73
N THR A 427 -7.05 18.31 8.46
CA THR A 427 -8.42 18.67 8.82
C THR A 427 -9.29 18.71 7.56
N LEU A 428 -10.27 17.80 7.47
CA LEU A 428 -11.04 17.54 6.25
C LEU A 428 -12.55 17.60 6.49
N ALA A 429 -13.30 18.08 5.51
CA ALA A 429 -14.74 17.89 5.44
C ALA A 429 -15.08 16.51 4.83
N THR A 430 -14.55 15.43 5.43
CA THR A 430 -14.63 14.05 4.90
C THR A 430 -16.05 13.66 4.52
N ARG A 431 -17.05 13.96 5.35
CA ARG A 431 -18.44 13.62 5.03
C ARG A 431 -18.93 14.35 3.79
N SER A 432 -18.68 15.66 3.70
CA SER A 432 -19.09 16.46 2.55
C SER A 432 -18.38 16.01 1.27
N ILE A 433 -17.11 15.60 1.35
CA ILE A 433 -16.37 15.02 0.20
C ILE A 433 -17.08 13.74 -0.28
N LEU A 434 -17.46 12.82 0.61
CA LEU A 434 -18.16 11.60 0.22
C LEU A 434 -19.56 11.88 -0.35
N GLU A 435 -20.32 12.77 0.31
CA GLU A 435 -21.66 13.15 -0.13
C GLU A 435 -21.66 13.84 -1.49
N ASP A 436 -20.66 14.68 -1.80
CA ASP A 436 -20.54 15.30 -3.13
C ASP A 436 -20.20 14.28 -4.23
N MET A 437 -19.22 13.40 -3.99
CA MET A 437 -18.86 12.33 -4.93
C MET A 437 -19.97 11.30 -5.14
N ASP A 438 -20.87 11.13 -4.17
CA ASP A 438 -22.05 10.26 -4.25
C ASP A 438 -23.28 10.96 -4.85
N GLY A 439 -23.17 12.23 -5.24
CA GLY A 439 -24.28 13.02 -5.79
C GLY A 439 -25.40 13.29 -4.79
N VAL A 440 -25.10 13.23 -3.50
CA VAL A 440 -26.04 13.47 -2.39
C VAL A 440 -26.13 14.96 -2.05
N ALA A 441 -25.00 15.65 -2.14
CA ALA A 441 -24.88 17.09 -1.83
C ALA A 441 -24.01 17.81 -2.86
N GLU A 442 -24.13 19.14 -2.92
CA GLU A 442 -23.23 19.96 -3.72
C GLU A 442 -21.85 20.10 -3.03
N PRO A 443 -20.74 20.22 -3.78
CA PRO A 443 -19.41 20.35 -3.21
C PRO A 443 -19.26 21.66 -2.42
N VAL A 444 -18.85 21.54 -1.16
CA VAL A 444 -18.63 22.69 -0.27
C VAL A 444 -17.20 23.24 -0.37
N THR A 445 -16.24 22.40 -0.75
CA THR A 445 -14.83 22.77 -0.90
C THR A 445 -14.53 23.26 -2.32
N GLU A 446 -13.47 24.07 -2.46
CA GLU A 446 -13.04 24.53 -3.78
C GLU A 446 -12.56 23.39 -4.67
N LEU A 447 -11.79 22.44 -4.11
CA LEU A 447 -11.38 21.24 -4.83
C LEU A 447 -12.58 20.40 -5.29
N GLY A 448 -13.66 20.36 -4.50
CA GLY A 448 -14.91 19.73 -4.93
C GLY A 448 -15.52 20.40 -6.14
N ARG A 449 -15.66 21.73 -6.12
CA ARG A 449 -16.20 22.47 -7.27
C ARG A 449 -15.36 22.26 -8.53
N LEU A 450 -14.04 22.30 -8.40
CA LEU A 450 -13.11 22.04 -9.50
C LEU A 450 -13.24 20.61 -10.03
N HIS A 451 -13.31 19.61 -9.15
CA HIS A 451 -13.50 18.22 -9.54
C HIS A 451 -14.82 17.99 -10.27
N HIS A 452 -15.94 18.48 -9.73
CA HIS A 452 -17.24 18.36 -10.39
C HIS A 452 -17.31 19.15 -11.71
N GLY A 453 -16.62 20.29 -11.82
CA GLY A 453 -16.43 21.00 -13.08
C GLY A 453 -15.75 20.13 -14.13
N TRP A 454 -14.62 19.55 -13.77
CA TRP A 454 -13.85 18.63 -14.62
C TRP A 454 -14.65 17.37 -15.01
N VAL A 455 -15.38 16.75 -14.07
CA VAL A 455 -16.24 15.58 -14.34
C VAL A 455 -17.31 15.93 -15.40
N ARG A 456 -17.95 17.09 -15.29
CA ARG A 456 -18.96 17.56 -16.26
C ARG A 456 -18.35 17.84 -17.64
N GLU A 457 -17.19 18.48 -17.68
CA GLU A 457 -16.48 18.76 -18.93
C GLU A 457 -16.06 17.48 -19.66
N ARG A 458 -15.63 16.46 -18.90
CA ARG A 458 -15.23 15.15 -19.43
C ARG A 458 -16.39 14.20 -19.71
N GLY A 459 -17.58 14.46 -19.17
CA GLY A 459 -18.74 13.57 -19.29
C GLY A 459 -18.54 12.23 -18.59
N LEU A 460 -17.81 12.20 -17.47
CA LEU A 460 -17.55 10.97 -16.73
C LEU A 460 -18.77 10.56 -15.90
N PRO A 461 -19.06 9.25 -15.76
CA PRO A 461 -20.10 8.78 -14.85
C PRO A 461 -19.69 9.06 -13.40
N GLY A 462 -20.65 9.22 -12.48
CA GLY A 462 -20.36 9.40 -11.06
C GLY A 462 -21.22 8.51 -10.15
N ALA A 463 -20.86 8.42 -8.88
CA ALA A 463 -21.68 7.79 -7.84
C ALA A 463 -22.24 6.40 -8.24
N LEU A 464 -23.56 6.31 -8.43
CA LEU A 464 -24.31 5.10 -8.78
C LEU A 464 -24.72 5.03 -10.26
N ASP A 465 -24.24 5.95 -11.09
CA ASP A 465 -24.43 5.89 -12.54
C ASP A 465 -23.88 4.56 -13.06
N ARG A 466 -24.53 3.97 -14.06
CA ARG A 466 -24.02 2.76 -14.70
C ARG A 466 -22.89 3.12 -15.65
N HIS A 467 -21.79 2.39 -15.55
CA HIS A 467 -20.69 2.53 -16.48
C HIS A 467 -20.91 1.52 -17.60
N ASP A 468 -21.28 1.99 -18.78
CA ASP A 468 -21.33 1.14 -19.98
C ASP A 468 -19.90 0.87 -20.46
N HIS A 469 -19.12 0.12 -19.67
CA HIS A 469 -17.83 -0.41 -20.12
C HIS A 469 -17.88 -1.95 -20.07
N PRO A 470 -17.54 -2.63 -21.19
CA PRO A 470 -17.56 -4.09 -21.29
C PRO A 470 -16.53 -4.77 -20.39
#